data_AF-A0A3L7RFD2-F1
#
_entry.id   AF-A0A3L7RFD2-F1
#
_cell.length_a   1.000
_cell.length_b   1.000
_cell.length_c   1.000
_cell.angle_alpha   90.00
_cell.angle_beta   90.00
_cell.angle_gamma   90.00
#
_symmetry.space_group_name_H-M   'P 1'
#
loop_
_entity.id
_entity.type
_entity.pdbx_description
1 polymer ?
#
loop_
_entity_poly.entity_id
_entity_poly.type
_entity_poly.pdbx_seq_one_letter_code
_entity_poly.pdbx_strand_id
1 'polypeptide(L)'
;MLAAFVSIPARAQDPLDDVYGHAVHAYFRGDAATAQQWLNDAIASGSQDPRAFYFRGLCDAAVSGDPEAGVSDFEQAAQMEIDGKRVVNVGKALERIQGPVRCQIEAIRRKARLNSRGKYLEMQRLRYEQGIRNGAINPVSPSDAPPRPVPSINDPFSEGADFNKGQPKPMAERVEPAPASNDPFGDNPANPAPANPAPANPAPAADDPFGSSGAKPNAAPASDDPFGN
;
A
#
# COMPACT_ATOMS: atom_id res chain seq x y z
N MET A 1 -37.60 43.78 2.07
CA MET A 1 -36.24 43.23 1.86
C MET A 1 -36.27 41.76 2.24
N LEU A 2 -36.16 40.85 1.26
CA LEU A 2 -36.11 39.41 1.51
C LEU A 2 -34.65 39.03 1.81
N ALA A 3 -34.37 38.57 3.03
CA ALA A 3 -33.05 38.08 3.40
C ALA A 3 -32.87 36.66 2.84
N ALA A 4 -31.99 36.50 1.86
CA ALA A 4 -31.58 35.18 1.37
C ALA A 4 -30.66 34.52 2.40
N PHE A 5 -31.17 33.50 3.09
CA PHE A 5 -30.35 32.59 3.89
C PHE A 5 -29.48 31.75 2.96
N VAL A 6 -28.17 32.01 2.95
CA VAL A 6 -27.19 31.13 2.35
C VAL A 6 -27.09 29.89 3.23
N SER A 7 -27.67 28.78 2.77
CA SER A 7 -27.45 27.46 3.38
C SER A 7 -26.03 27.02 3.06
N ILE A 8 -25.13 27.15 4.03
CA ILE A 8 -23.79 26.56 3.94
C ILE A 8 -24.00 25.05 4.11
N PRO A 9 -23.61 24.20 3.14
CA PRO A 9 -23.75 22.76 3.31
C PRO A 9 -22.90 22.33 4.50
N ALA A 10 -23.56 21.86 5.56
CA ALA A 10 -22.89 21.18 6.65
C ALA A 10 -22.12 20.00 6.06
N ARG A 11 -20.79 19.98 6.22
CA ARG A 11 -20.03 18.77 5.93
C ARG A 11 -20.43 17.76 7.00
N ALA A 12 -21.37 16.88 6.67
CA ALA A 12 -21.64 15.71 7.49
C ALA A 12 -20.32 14.99 7.72
N GLN A 13 -20.04 14.60 8.97
CA GLN A 13 -18.90 13.75 9.27
C GLN A 13 -19.07 12.45 8.47
N ASP A 14 -17.99 12.03 7.81
CA ASP A 14 -18.01 10.77 7.08
C ASP A 14 -17.99 9.64 8.12
N PRO A 15 -18.92 8.66 8.07
CA PRO A 15 -18.96 7.54 9.00
C PRO A 15 -17.62 6.80 9.12
N LEU A 16 -16.77 6.87 8.09
CA LEU A 16 -15.44 6.25 8.12
C LEU A 16 -14.48 6.93 9.10
N ASP A 17 -14.62 8.22 9.41
CA ASP A 17 -13.60 8.97 10.14
C ASP A 17 -13.33 8.41 11.54
N ASP A 18 -14.37 7.93 12.22
CA ASP A 18 -14.28 7.34 13.55
C ASP A 18 -13.72 5.90 13.53
N VAL A 19 -13.97 5.16 12.45
CA VAL A 19 -13.63 3.71 12.37
C VAL A 19 -12.39 3.42 11.51
N TYR A 20 -11.91 4.38 10.72
CA TYR A 20 -10.82 4.19 9.76
C TYR A 20 -9.55 3.65 10.42
N GLY A 21 -9.11 4.29 11.51
CA GLY A 21 -7.91 3.88 12.23
C GLY A 21 -8.03 2.45 12.73
N HIS A 22 -9.17 2.10 13.34
CA HIS A 22 -9.45 0.76 13.84
C HIS A 22 -9.38 -0.29 12.72
N ALA A 23 -10.07 -0.06 11.59
CA ALA A 23 -10.07 -0.98 10.45
C ALA A 23 -8.67 -1.19 9.87
N VAL A 24 -7.91 -0.12 9.66
CA VAL A 24 -6.55 -0.22 9.14
C VAL A 24 -5.64 -0.98 10.11
N HIS A 25 -5.76 -0.72 11.41
CA HIS A 25 -4.99 -1.43 12.43
C HIS A 25 -5.37 -2.92 12.55
N ALA A 26 -6.65 -3.28 12.37
CA ALA A 26 -7.07 -4.67 12.34
C ALA A 26 -6.51 -5.41 11.11
N TYR A 27 -6.64 -4.82 9.92
CA TYR A 27 -6.08 -5.38 8.69
C TYR A 27 -4.59 -5.67 8.81
N PHE A 28 -3.80 -4.70 9.28
CA PHE A 28 -2.35 -4.88 9.41
C PHE A 28 -1.91 -5.82 10.55
N ARG A 29 -2.81 -6.20 11.45
CA ARG A 29 -2.56 -7.25 12.46
C ARG A 29 -3.01 -8.63 11.99
N GLY A 30 -3.47 -8.76 10.75
CA GLY A 30 -3.95 -10.02 10.17
C GLY A 30 -5.43 -10.29 10.44
N ASP A 31 -6.13 -9.41 11.17
CA ASP A 31 -7.56 -9.52 11.42
C ASP A 31 -8.36 -8.83 10.32
N ALA A 32 -8.29 -9.42 9.11
CA ALA A 32 -8.97 -8.90 7.93
C ALA A 32 -10.49 -8.99 8.05
N ALA A 33 -11.03 -9.99 8.77
CA ALA A 33 -12.47 -10.17 8.93
C ALA A 33 -13.10 -9.05 9.77
N THR A 34 -12.50 -8.68 10.90
CA THR A 34 -13.00 -7.55 11.70
C THR A 34 -12.85 -6.22 10.96
N ALA A 35 -11.72 -6.02 10.26
CA ALA A 35 -11.53 -4.83 9.43
C ALA A 35 -12.61 -4.72 8.34
N GLN A 36 -12.93 -5.83 7.67
CA GLN A 36 -13.97 -5.90 6.65
C GLN A 36 -15.34 -5.49 7.21
N GLN A 37 -15.71 -5.95 8.41
CA GLN A 37 -16.98 -5.60 9.06
C GLN A 37 -17.09 -4.09 9.32
N TRP A 38 -16.08 -3.48 9.96
CA TRP A 38 -16.10 -2.04 10.21
C TRP A 38 -16.16 -1.20 8.94
N LEU A 39 -15.47 -1.65 7.88
CA LEU A 39 -15.51 -0.97 6.58
C LEU A 39 -16.87 -1.13 5.90
N ASN A 40 -17.48 -2.31 6.00
CA ASN A 40 -18.85 -2.54 5.51
C ASN A 40 -19.86 -1.64 6.21
N ASP A 41 -19.78 -1.53 7.54
CA ASP A 41 -20.69 -0.68 8.32
C ASP A 41 -20.53 0.80 7.93
N ALA A 42 -19.30 1.28 7.74
CA ALA A 42 -19.03 2.65 7.28
C ALA A 42 -19.57 2.91 5.86
N ILE A 43 -19.39 1.95 4.94
CA ILE A 43 -19.89 2.05 3.57
C ILE A 43 -21.42 2.01 3.55
N ALA A 44 -22.04 1.10 4.31
CA ALA A 44 -23.49 0.99 4.46
C ALA A 44 -24.10 2.27 5.07
N SER A 45 -23.35 2.93 5.95
CA SER A 45 -23.72 4.24 6.52
C SER A 45 -23.53 5.42 5.56
N GLY A 46 -23.04 5.17 4.34
CA GLY A 46 -22.97 6.17 3.27
C GLY A 46 -21.61 6.84 3.10
N SER A 47 -20.52 6.25 3.62
CA SER A 47 -19.17 6.79 3.43
C SER A 47 -18.85 7.11 1.97
N GLN A 48 -18.27 8.29 1.73
CA GLN A 48 -17.85 8.75 0.41
C GLN A 48 -16.33 8.76 0.26
N ASP A 49 -15.62 8.14 1.21
CA ASP A 49 -14.17 8.08 1.20
C ASP A 49 -13.67 6.85 0.41
N PRO A 50 -12.90 7.05 -0.68
CA PRO A 50 -12.36 5.95 -1.48
C PRO A 50 -11.43 5.03 -0.68
N ARG A 51 -10.85 5.48 0.45
CA ARG A 51 -10.03 4.63 1.32
C ARG A 51 -10.82 3.47 1.90
N ALA A 52 -12.12 3.63 2.18
CA ALA A 52 -12.95 2.55 2.70
C ALA A 52 -12.98 1.37 1.74
N PHE A 53 -13.26 1.65 0.47
CA PHE A 53 -13.35 0.67 -0.60
C PHE A 53 -12.00 0.01 -0.87
N TYR A 54 -10.91 0.78 -0.94
CA TYR A 54 -9.57 0.17 -1.08
C TYR A 54 -9.24 -0.80 0.04
N PHE A 55 -9.46 -0.43 1.30
CA PHE A 55 -9.18 -1.34 2.41
C PHE A 55 -10.18 -2.49 2.49
N ARG A 56 -11.45 -2.32 2.07
CA ARG A 56 -12.42 -3.42 2.03
C ARG A 56 -12.00 -4.46 1.00
N GLY A 57 -11.67 -4.06 -0.23
CA GLY A 57 -11.19 -5.00 -1.25
C GLY A 57 -9.90 -5.73 -0.83
N LEU A 58 -9.01 -5.07 -0.07
CA LEU A 58 -7.85 -5.72 0.52
C LEU A 58 -8.22 -6.75 1.59
N CYS A 59 -9.25 -6.47 2.40
CA CYS A 59 -9.78 -7.43 3.37
C CYS A 59 -10.46 -8.60 2.68
N ASP A 60 -11.26 -8.35 1.64
CA ASP A 60 -11.96 -9.38 0.86
C ASP A 60 -10.98 -10.36 0.23
N ALA A 61 -9.90 -9.85 -0.37
CA ALA A 61 -8.82 -10.69 -0.90
C ALA A 61 -8.11 -11.50 0.21
N ALA A 62 -7.90 -10.91 1.39
CA ALA A 62 -7.27 -11.60 2.50
C ALA A 62 -8.16 -12.69 3.14
N VAL A 63 -9.47 -12.44 3.26
CA VAL A 63 -10.45 -13.37 3.85
C VAL A 63 -10.75 -14.53 2.89
N SER A 64 -10.93 -14.23 1.61
CA SER A 64 -11.20 -15.26 0.59
C SER A 64 -9.95 -16.04 0.18
N GLY A 65 -8.76 -15.46 0.35
CA GLY A 65 -7.52 -15.98 -0.22
C GLY A 65 -7.40 -15.79 -1.73
N ASP A 66 -8.35 -15.09 -2.36
CA ASP A 66 -8.37 -14.79 -3.79
C ASP A 66 -7.96 -13.32 -4.03
N PRO A 67 -6.83 -13.05 -4.70
CA PRO A 67 -6.40 -11.68 -4.99
C PRO A 67 -7.39 -10.89 -5.87
N GLU A 68 -8.27 -11.56 -6.61
CA GLU A 68 -9.24 -10.90 -7.49
C GLU A 68 -10.53 -10.48 -6.77
N ALA A 69 -10.79 -10.99 -5.56
CA ALA A 69 -12.03 -10.71 -4.82
C ALA A 69 -12.25 -9.22 -4.55
N GLY A 70 -11.17 -8.44 -4.36
CA GLY A 70 -11.22 -7.01 -4.08
C GLY A 70 -11.28 -6.09 -5.30
N VAL A 71 -11.24 -6.61 -6.52
CA VAL A 71 -11.05 -5.78 -7.73
C VAL A 71 -12.22 -4.82 -7.96
N SER A 72 -13.45 -5.27 -7.74
CA SER A 72 -14.65 -4.42 -7.86
C SER A 72 -14.55 -3.18 -6.96
N ASP A 73 -14.04 -3.35 -5.75
CA ASP A 73 -13.85 -2.24 -4.81
C ASP A 73 -12.75 -1.30 -5.24
N PHE A 74 -11.65 -1.83 -5.77
CA PHE A 74 -10.57 -1.00 -6.29
C PHE A 74 -11.03 -0.14 -7.47
N GLU A 75 -11.87 -0.68 -8.35
CA GLU A 75 -12.47 0.05 -9.46
C GLU A 75 -13.43 1.14 -8.98
N GLN A 76 -14.31 0.81 -8.02
CA GLN A 76 -15.22 1.78 -7.41
C GLN A 76 -14.46 2.90 -6.71
N ALA A 77 -13.46 2.57 -5.90
CA ALA A 77 -12.62 3.54 -5.20
C ALA A 77 -11.88 4.46 -6.18
N ALA A 78 -11.33 3.91 -7.26
CA ALA A 78 -10.64 4.69 -8.28
C ALA A 78 -11.58 5.67 -8.99
N GLN A 79 -12.84 5.29 -9.23
CA GLN A 79 -13.84 6.19 -9.78
C GLN A 79 -14.20 7.30 -8.78
N MET A 80 -14.35 6.98 -7.50
CA MET A 80 -14.62 7.95 -6.44
C MET A 80 -13.48 8.98 -6.27
N GLU A 81 -12.22 8.57 -6.46
CA GLU A 81 -11.08 9.50 -6.51
C GLU A 81 -11.24 10.57 -7.61
N ILE A 82 -11.78 10.18 -8.78
CA ILE A 82 -12.01 11.08 -9.91
C ILE A 82 -13.21 12.00 -9.66
N ASP A 83 -14.29 11.44 -9.12
CA ASP A 83 -15.53 12.19 -8.86
C ASP A 83 -15.29 13.34 -7.87
N GLY A 84 -14.27 13.21 -7.01
CA GLY A 84 -13.79 14.31 -6.17
C GLY A 84 -14.74 14.74 -5.06
N LYS A 85 -15.76 13.93 -4.75
CA LYS A 85 -16.73 14.19 -3.65
C LYS A 85 -16.02 14.37 -2.31
N ARG A 86 -14.94 13.61 -2.09
CA ARG A 86 -14.08 13.71 -0.93
C ARG A 86 -12.61 13.70 -1.36
N VAL A 87 -11.87 14.73 -0.95
CA VAL A 87 -10.43 14.84 -1.25
C VAL A 87 -9.66 14.18 -0.12
N VAL A 88 -9.00 13.07 -0.42
CA VAL A 88 -8.18 12.30 0.52
C VAL A 88 -6.88 11.88 -0.13
N ASN A 89 -5.82 11.72 0.67
CA ASN A 89 -4.54 11.25 0.16
C ASN A 89 -4.50 9.71 0.13
N VAL A 90 -5.11 9.13 -0.90
CA VAL A 90 -5.13 7.67 -1.12
C VAL A 90 -3.71 7.11 -1.27
N GLY A 91 -2.81 7.85 -1.94
CA GLY A 91 -1.43 7.41 -2.11
C GLY A 91 -0.71 7.20 -0.78
N LYS A 92 -0.93 8.11 0.18
CA LYS A 92 -0.42 7.98 1.55
C LYS A 92 -1.08 6.84 2.30
N ALA A 93 -2.40 6.68 2.19
CA ALA A 93 -3.13 5.59 2.85
C ALA A 93 -2.64 4.20 2.42
N LEU A 94 -2.24 4.06 1.16
CA LEU A 94 -1.75 2.80 0.58
C LEU A 94 -0.24 2.61 0.73
N GLU A 95 0.51 3.51 1.37
CA GLU A 95 1.99 3.47 1.36
C GLU A 95 2.58 2.16 1.93
N ARG A 96 1.86 1.52 2.85
CA ARG A 96 2.26 0.24 3.45
C ARG A 96 1.88 -0.98 2.60
N ILE A 97 1.01 -0.79 1.60
CA ILE A 97 0.59 -1.81 0.66
C ILE A 97 1.59 -1.84 -0.49
N GLN A 98 2.28 -2.97 -0.61
CA GLN A 98 3.39 -3.18 -1.55
C GLN A 98 3.20 -4.50 -2.31
N GLY A 99 3.97 -4.69 -3.39
CA GLY A 99 3.96 -5.94 -4.17
C GLY A 99 2.86 -6.02 -5.23
N PRO A 100 2.44 -7.24 -5.64
CA PRO A 100 1.54 -7.45 -6.78
C PRO A 100 0.19 -6.75 -6.64
N VAL A 101 -0.41 -6.80 -5.44
CA VAL A 101 -1.68 -6.12 -5.15
C VAL A 101 -1.57 -4.60 -5.33
N ARG A 102 -0.42 -4.01 -4.96
CA ARG A 102 -0.19 -2.58 -5.19
C ARG A 102 -0.11 -2.25 -6.67
N CYS A 103 0.55 -3.08 -7.46
CA CYS A 103 0.61 -2.92 -8.92
C CYS A 103 -0.78 -2.97 -9.55
N GLN A 104 -1.65 -3.89 -9.11
CA GLN A 104 -3.04 -4.01 -9.57
C GLN A 104 -3.84 -2.75 -9.25
N ILE A 105 -3.78 -2.27 -8.00
CA ILE A 105 -4.45 -1.03 -7.57
C ILE A 105 -3.98 0.15 -8.43
N GLU A 106 -2.67 0.33 -8.62
CA GLU A 106 -2.16 1.45 -9.42
C GLU A 106 -2.52 1.33 -10.91
N ALA A 107 -2.63 0.12 -11.45
CA ALA A 107 -3.11 -0.09 -12.81
C ALA A 107 -4.57 0.35 -12.97
N ILE A 108 -5.43 -0.02 -12.02
CA ILE A 108 -6.84 0.40 -11.99
C ILE A 108 -6.96 1.91 -11.84
N ARG A 109 -6.17 2.52 -10.94
CA ARG A 109 -6.12 3.99 -10.76
C ARG A 109 -5.70 4.71 -12.03
N ARG A 110 -4.68 4.21 -12.74
CA ARG A 110 -4.27 4.77 -14.05
C ARG A 110 -5.39 4.64 -15.09
N LYS A 111 -6.05 3.49 -15.17
CA LYS A 111 -7.17 3.24 -16.09
C LYS A 111 -8.32 4.23 -15.83
N ALA A 112 -8.71 4.44 -14.58
CA ALA A 112 -9.77 5.40 -14.21
C ALA A 112 -9.42 6.84 -14.63
N ARG A 113 -8.16 7.27 -14.43
CA ARG A 113 -7.67 8.59 -14.87
C ARG A 113 -7.69 8.74 -16.40
N LEU A 114 -7.31 7.72 -17.15
CA LEU A 114 -7.37 7.74 -18.61
C LEU A 114 -8.81 7.81 -19.11
N ASN A 115 -9.70 7.00 -18.53
CA ASN A 115 -11.11 6.97 -18.90
C ASN A 115 -11.80 8.31 -18.64
N SER A 116 -11.55 8.92 -17.48
CA SER A 116 -12.10 10.24 -17.13
C SER A 116 -11.55 11.34 -18.03
N ARG A 117 -10.26 11.30 -18.38
CA ARG A 117 -9.68 12.21 -19.38
C ARG A 117 -10.34 12.05 -20.75
N GLY A 118 -10.58 10.82 -21.20
CA GLY A 118 -11.28 10.53 -22.46
C GLY A 118 -12.69 11.14 -22.48
N LYS A 119 -13.48 10.90 -21.42
CA LYS A 119 -14.82 11.48 -21.25
C LYS A 119 -14.79 13.02 -21.27
N TYR A 120 -13.82 13.64 -20.60
CA TYR A 120 -13.67 15.09 -20.59
C TYR A 120 -13.39 15.65 -21.99
N LEU A 121 -12.48 15.02 -22.75
CA LEU A 121 -12.17 15.42 -24.13
C LEU A 121 -13.37 15.24 -25.07
N GLU A 122 -14.12 14.16 -24.90
CA GLU A 122 -15.35 13.91 -25.67
C GLU A 122 -16.41 14.98 -25.37
N MET A 123 -16.65 15.29 -24.09
CA MET A 123 -17.55 16.36 -23.69
C MET A 123 -17.12 17.73 -24.24
N GLN A 124 -15.81 18.01 -24.24
CA GLN A 124 -15.25 19.24 -24.81
C GLN A 124 -15.48 19.29 -26.33
N ARG A 125 -15.26 18.17 -27.03
CA ARG A 125 -15.53 18.05 -28.47
C ARG A 125 -17.01 18.27 -28.79
N LEU A 126 -17.92 17.61 -28.07
CA LEU A 126 -19.36 17.77 -28.27
C LEU A 126 -19.81 19.22 -28.03
N ARG A 127 -19.32 19.86 -26.96
CA ARG A 127 -19.60 21.27 -26.68
C ARG A 127 -19.12 22.16 -27.83
N TYR A 128 -17.91 21.91 -28.35
CA TYR A 128 -17.37 22.65 -29.50
C TYR A 128 -18.26 22.46 -30.74
N GLU A 129 -18.58 21.21 -31.11
CA GLU A 129 -19.41 20.91 -32.28
C GLU A 129 -20.82 21.53 -32.18
N GLN A 130 -21.43 21.53 -30.99
CA GLN A 130 -22.71 22.20 -30.75
C GLN A 130 -22.60 23.73 -30.89
N GLY A 131 -21.52 24.32 -30.37
CA GLY A 131 -21.27 25.76 -30.53
C GLY A 131 -21.12 26.18 -31.99
N ILE A 132 -20.44 25.36 -32.79
CA ILE A 132 -20.32 25.57 -34.25
C ILE A 132 -21.70 25.46 -34.92
N ARG A 133 -22.47 24.40 -34.63
CA ARG A 133 -23.81 24.19 -35.22
C ARG A 133 -24.77 25.33 -34.89
N ASN A 134 -24.69 25.87 -33.67
CA ASN A 134 -25.55 26.95 -33.20
C ASN A 134 -25.02 28.35 -33.58
N GLY A 135 -23.89 28.44 -34.31
CA GLY A 135 -23.27 29.71 -34.72
C GLY A 135 -22.65 30.53 -33.57
N ALA A 136 -22.49 29.94 -32.38
CA ALA A 136 -21.90 30.60 -31.21
C ALA A 136 -20.36 30.59 -31.23
N ILE A 137 -19.76 29.69 -32.01
CA ILE A 137 -18.31 29.56 -32.19
C ILE A 137 -18.03 29.56 -33.70
N ASN A 138 -17.01 30.30 -34.13
CA ASN A 138 -16.46 30.17 -35.49
C ASN A 138 -15.36 29.09 -35.47
N PRO A 139 -15.32 28.17 -36.45
CA PRO A 139 -14.27 27.17 -36.51
C PRO A 139 -12.91 27.85 -36.65
N VAL A 140 -11.96 27.46 -35.81
CA VAL A 140 -10.58 27.95 -35.89
C VAL A 140 -10.00 27.46 -37.21
N SER A 141 -9.62 28.38 -38.09
CA SER A 141 -8.90 28.02 -39.30
C SER A 141 -7.46 27.62 -38.94
N PRO A 142 -6.81 26.69 -39.66
CA PRO A 142 -5.40 26.35 -39.45
C PRO A 142 -4.46 27.57 -39.49
N SER A 143 -4.87 28.63 -40.19
CA SER A 143 -4.15 29.92 -40.26
C SER A 143 -4.23 30.76 -38.97
N ASP A 144 -5.19 30.49 -38.08
CA ASP A 144 -5.39 31.22 -36.81
C ASP A 144 -4.70 30.53 -35.63
N ALA A 145 -4.04 29.38 -35.86
CA ALA A 145 -3.28 28.69 -34.83
C ALA A 145 -2.09 29.58 -34.41
N PRO A 146 -1.85 29.75 -33.09
CA PRO A 146 -0.67 30.47 -32.62
C PRO A 146 0.59 29.81 -33.21
N PRO A 147 1.60 30.61 -33.61
CA PRO A 147 2.82 30.07 -34.19
C PRO A 147 3.41 29.04 -33.22
N ARG A 148 3.73 27.85 -33.73
CA ARG A 148 4.45 26.85 -32.94
C ARG A 148 5.75 27.50 -32.46
N PRO A 149 6.13 27.33 -31.18
CA PRO A 149 7.43 27.81 -30.73
C PRO A 149 8.50 27.16 -31.60
N VAL A 150 9.27 28.00 -32.31
CA VAL A 150 10.44 27.54 -33.05
C VAL A 150 11.51 27.12 -32.03
N PRO A 151 12.12 25.93 -32.17
CA PRO A 151 13.19 25.53 -31.27
C PRO A 151 14.31 26.57 -31.34
N SER A 152 14.79 26.98 -30.16
CA SER A 152 15.88 27.96 -30.06
C SER A 152 17.17 27.36 -30.61
N ILE A 153 18.06 28.20 -31.15
CA ILE A 153 19.39 27.79 -31.64
C ILE A 153 20.23 27.14 -30.52
N ASN A 154 19.88 27.36 -29.25
CA ASN A 154 20.52 26.74 -28.08
C ASN A 154 19.69 25.59 -27.48
N ASP A 155 18.76 24.99 -28.21
CA ASP A 155 18.00 23.83 -27.75
C ASP A 155 18.92 22.59 -27.68
N PRO A 156 19.20 22.04 -26.48
CA PRO A 156 20.07 20.86 -26.33
C PRO A 156 19.44 19.57 -26.91
N PHE A 157 18.21 19.62 -27.42
CA PHE A 157 17.53 18.52 -28.10
C PHE A 157 17.24 18.80 -29.59
N SER A 158 17.84 19.84 -30.18
CA SER A 158 17.71 20.11 -31.62
C SER A 158 18.38 19.01 -32.47
N GLU A 159 17.90 18.80 -33.70
CA GLU A 159 18.61 17.98 -34.69
C GLU A 159 20.05 18.49 -34.86
N GLY A 160 21.03 17.65 -34.53
CA GLY A 160 22.47 18.01 -34.52
C GLY A 160 23.04 18.34 -33.13
N ALA A 161 22.26 18.21 -32.06
CA ALA A 161 22.79 18.32 -30.70
C ALA A 161 23.85 17.24 -30.42
N ASP A 162 25.04 17.67 -30.02
CA ASP A 162 26.14 16.78 -29.62
C ASP A 162 25.84 16.12 -28.26
N PHE A 163 25.13 15.00 -28.28
CA PHE A 163 24.84 14.19 -27.08
C PHE A 163 26.09 13.64 -26.37
N ASN A 164 27.28 13.82 -26.95
CA ASN A 164 28.56 13.46 -26.36
C ASN A 164 29.20 14.58 -25.53
N LYS A 165 28.64 15.80 -25.55
CA LYS A 165 29.15 16.97 -24.81
C LYS A 165 28.77 16.86 -23.32
N GLY A 166 29.44 15.95 -22.62
CA GLY A 166 29.18 15.65 -21.21
C GLY A 166 29.28 14.17 -20.84
N GLN A 167 29.81 13.30 -21.72
CA GLN A 167 30.08 11.93 -21.32
C GLN A 167 30.95 11.93 -20.05
N PRO A 168 30.48 11.30 -18.95
CA PRO A 168 31.30 11.19 -17.76
C PRO A 168 32.57 10.45 -18.14
N LYS A 169 33.73 10.99 -17.74
CA LYS A 169 35.00 10.25 -17.84
C LYS A 169 34.76 8.89 -17.18
N PRO A 170 35.12 7.77 -17.84
CA PRO A 170 35.05 6.48 -17.20
C PRO A 170 35.82 6.57 -15.89
N MET A 171 35.15 6.24 -14.79
CA MET A 171 35.80 6.20 -13.48
C MET A 171 36.96 5.21 -13.60
N ALA A 172 38.14 5.59 -13.10
CA ALA A 172 39.30 4.71 -13.13
C ALA A 172 38.90 3.33 -12.59
N GLU A 173 39.34 2.28 -13.29
CA GLU A 173 39.04 0.90 -12.95
C GLU A 173 39.25 0.68 -11.45
N ARG A 174 38.22 0.12 -10.80
CA ARG A 174 38.29 -0.18 -9.37
C ARG A 174 39.40 -1.18 -9.18
N VAL A 175 40.56 -0.71 -8.72
CA VAL A 175 41.55 -1.59 -8.11
C VAL A 175 40.86 -2.20 -6.91
N GLU A 176 40.53 -3.49 -6.99
CA GLU A 176 40.02 -4.21 -5.83
C GLU A 176 41.08 -4.10 -4.72
N PRO A 177 40.73 -3.51 -3.56
CA PRO A 177 41.66 -3.56 -2.44
C PRO A 177 41.86 -5.04 -2.08
N ALA A 178 43.13 -5.43 -1.92
CA ALA A 178 43.49 -6.73 -1.39
C ALA A 178 42.64 -7.05 -0.15
N PRO A 179 42.20 -8.31 0.05
CA PRO A 179 41.30 -8.65 1.15
C PRO A 179 41.89 -8.18 2.46
N ALA A 180 41.16 -7.29 3.15
CA ALA A 180 41.52 -6.85 4.48
C ALA A 180 41.45 -8.08 5.39
N SER A 181 42.62 -8.57 5.83
CA SER A 181 42.75 -9.80 6.60
C SER A 181 42.32 -9.66 8.08
N ASN A 182 41.66 -8.57 8.45
CA ASN A 182 41.23 -8.33 9.83
C ASN A 182 39.77 -7.85 9.83
N ASP A 183 38.85 -8.77 10.10
CA ASP A 183 37.47 -8.48 10.46
C ASP A 183 37.43 -7.87 11.88
N PRO A 184 37.02 -6.60 12.05
CA PRO A 184 37.00 -5.93 13.35
C PRO A 184 35.76 -6.27 14.20
N PHE A 185 34.86 -7.13 13.73
CA PHE A 185 33.70 -7.63 14.50
C PHE A 185 33.67 -9.15 14.65
N GLY A 186 34.73 -9.85 14.22
CA GLY A 186 34.85 -11.30 14.29
C GLY A 186 35.67 -11.78 15.48
N ASP A 187 35.12 -11.73 16.69
CA ASP A 187 35.59 -12.62 17.75
C ASP A 187 35.16 -14.05 17.38
N ASN A 188 36.10 -14.81 16.81
CA ASN A 188 35.92 -16.21 16.50
C ASN A 188 36.13 -17.00 17.81
N PRO A 189 35.09 -17.57 18.45
CA PRO A 189 35.32 -18.48 19.56
C PRO A 189 36.04 -19.70 18.99
N ALA A 190 37.23 -19.98 19.52
CA ALA A 190 38.01 -21.16 19.15
C ALA A 190 37.14 -22.41 19.31
N ASN A 191 36.75 -23.03 18.19
CA ASN A 191 36.08 -24.32 18.20
C ASN A 191 37.18 -25.40 18.23
N PRO A 192 37.33 -26.20 19.30
CA PRO A 192 38.29 -27.28 19.32
C PRO A 192 37.78 -28.44 18.46
N ALA A 193 38.67 -28.99 17.63
CA ALA A 193 38.42 -30.11 16.74
C ALA A 193 37.99 -31.40 17.49
N PRO A 194 37.29 -32.33 16.83
CA PRO A 194 36.53 -33.40 17.48
C PRO A 194 37.42 -34.59 17.85
N ALA A 195 37.28 -35.10 19.07
CA ALA A 195 37.79 -36.40 19.47
C ALA A 195 36.69 -37.15 20.23
N ASN A 196 36.14 -38.18 19.59
CA ASN A 196 35.18 -39.08 20.20
C ASN A 196 35.94 -40.21 20.91
N PRO A 197 35.62 -40.52 22.18
CA PRO A 197 35.48 -41.94 22.54
C PRO A 197 34.27 -42.24 23.45
N ALA A 198 33.55 -43.30 23.06
CA ALA A 198 32.68 -44.28 23.74
C ALA A 198 31.99 -44.00 25.11
N PRO A 199 30.80 -44.59 25.35
CA PRO A 199 29.85 -44.16 26.39
C PRO A 199 30.05 -44.84 27.75
N ALA A 200 29.77 -44.11 28.84
CA ALA A 200 29.60 -44.67 30.18
C ALA A 200 28.48 -43.92 30.93
N ASN A 201 27.61 -44.69 31.57
CA ASN A 201 26.35 -44.29 32.23
C ASN A 201 26.55 -43.49 33.55
N PRO A 202 25.49 -42.85 34.09
CA PRO A 202 25.55 -41.70 35.00
C PRO A 202 25.40 -42.03 36.49
N ALA A 203 25.92 -41.15 37.36
CA ALA A 203 25.50 -40.98 38.77
C ALA A 203 26.14 -39.68 39.37
N PRO A 204 25.63 -39.13 40.50
CA PRO A 204 25.03 -37.79 40.53
C PRO A 204 25.55 -36.84 41.66
N ALA A 205 24.84 -35.70 41.81
CA ALA A 205 24.83 -34.72 42.93
C ALA A 205 25.94 -33.65 42.87
N ALA A 206 25.78 -32.38 43.25
CA ALA A 206 24.73 -31.49 43.78
C ALA A 206 25.24 -30.03 43.49
N ASP A 207 24.56 -28.89 43.63
CA ASP A 207 23.56 -28.39 44.57
C ASP A 207 22.80 -27.24 43.89
N ASP A 208 21.47 -27.25 43.99
CA ASP A 208 20.57 -26.15 43.57
C ASP A 208 20.20 -25.31 44.81
N PRO A 209 20.48 -23.98 44.82
CA PRO A 209 20.44 -23.14 46.03
C PRO A 209 19.05 -22.69 46.51
N PHE A 210 17.93 -23.29 46.06
CA PHE A 210 16.58 -22.83 46.45
C PHE A 210 15.62 -23.88 47.03
N GLY A 211 16.09 -25.03 47.55
CA GLY A 211 15.19 -26.06 48.06
C GLY A 211 15.54 -26.64 49.43
N SER A 212 14.83 -26.26 50.50
CA SER A 212 14.65 -27.15 51.65
C SER A 212 13.35 -26.92 52.41
N SER A 213 12.68 -28.06 52.66
CA SER A 213 11.71 -28.42 53.71
C SER A 213 10.32 -28.78 53.16
N GLY A 214 9.78 -29.99 53.32
CA GLY A 214 10.22 -31.22 53.97
C GLY A 214 9.11 -32.30 53.88
N ALA A 215 9.50 -33.56 54.09
CA ALA A 215 8.69 -34.75 54.47
C ALA A 215 7.76 -35.45 53.43
N LYS A 216 8.10 -36.73 53.16
CA LYS A 216 7.27 -37.85 52.61
C LYS A 216 6.76 -38.72 53.80
N PRO A 217 5.90 -39.78 53.68
CA PRO A 217 5.66 -40.63 52.50
C PRO A 217 4.25 -41.28 52.28
N ASN A 218 4.08 -41.81 51.05
CA ASN A 218 3.62 -43.17 50.68
C ASN A 218 2.25 -43.40 49.96
N ALA A 219 2.37 -44.19 48.87
CA ALA A 219 1.42 -45.13 48.24
C ALA A 219 0.17 -44.64 47.45
N ALA A 220 0.08 -45.09 46.19
CA ALA A 220 -1.02 -44.96 45.22
C ALA A 220 -2.07 -46.11 45.40
N PRO A 221 -3.03 -46.39 44.48
CA PRO A 221 -3.64 -45.63 43.37
C PRO A 221 -5.21 -45.68 43.37
N ALA A 222 -5.91 -44.86 42.58
CA ALA A 222 -7.21 -45.21 41.96
C ALA A 222 -7.68 -44.12 40.99
N SER A 223 -8.15 -44.60 39.83
CA SER A 223 -8.95 -43.91 38.81
C SER A 223 -10.21 -43.27 39.39
N ASP A 224 -10.61 -42.10 38.87
CA ASP A 224 -12.00 -41.83 38.48
C ASP A 224 -12.08 -40.61 37.54
N ASP A 225 -12.72 -40.85 36.39
CA ASP A 225 -12.99 -39.92 35.29
C ASP A 225 -14.22 -39.03 35.60
N PRO A 226 -14.14 -37.70 35.50
CA PRO A 226 -15.23 -36.80 35.90
C PRO A 226 -16.28 -36.48 34.82
N PHE A 227 -16.28 -37.09 33.62
CA PHE A 227 -17.26 -36.76 32.56
C PHE A 227 -17.89 -37.95 31.82
N GLY A 228 -18.54 -38.87 32.56
CA GLY A 228 -19.33 -39.96 31.97
C GLY A 228 -20.85 -39.73 32.01
N ASN A 229 -21.42 -39.36 30.86
CA ASN A 229 -22.71 -39.82 30.32
C ASN A 229 -22.76 -39.54 28.81
#